data_AF-A0A9Q0G693-F1
#
_entry.id   AF-A0A9Q0G693-F1
#
_cell.length_a   1.000
_cell.length_b   1.000
_cell.length_c   1.000
_cell.angle_alpha   90.00
_cell.angle_beta   90.00
_cell.angle_gamma   90.00
#
_symmetry.space_group_name_H-M   'P 1'
#
loop_
_entity.id
_entity.type
_entity.pdbx_description
1 polymer ?
#
loop_
_entity_poly.entity_id
_entity_poly.type
_entity_poly.pdbx_seq_one_letter_code
_entity_poly.pdbx_strand_id
1 'polypeptide(L)' 'VLGSDPILSSVREMPIVGGSGVFRFSRGYALARTYSFDLVSLNAIVGYDVFVLHY' A
#
# COMPACT_ATOMS: atom_id res chain seq x y z
N VAL A 1 -5.77 -4.63 3.27
CA VAL A 1 -4.34 -4.47 3.60
C VAL A 1 -4.28 -3.93 5.02
N LEU A 2 -3.46 -4.53 5.89
CA LEU A 2 -3.27 -4.07 7.27
C LEU A 2 -1.78 -4.05 7.55
N GLY A 3 -1.20 -2.86 7.74
CA GLY A 3 0.24 -2.68 7.92
C GLY A 3 0.56 -1.31 8.49
N SER A 4 1.76 -1.18 9.05
CA SER A 4 2.26 0.10 9.55
C SER A 4 2.55 1.04 8.38
N ASP A 5 2.05 2.28 8.43
CA ASP A 5 2.23 3.29 7.38
C ASP A 5 2.93 4.55 7.94
N PRO A 6 4.25 4.50 8.21
CA PRO A 6 5.00 5.68 8.61
C PRO A 6 5.22 6.59 7.39
N ILE A 7 4.29 7.51 7.11
CA ILE A 7 4.21 8.34 5.90
C ILE A 7 5.52 9.10 5.56
N LEU A 8 6.36 9.36 6.56
CA LEU A 8 7.68 9.98 6.45
C LEU A 8 8.80 9.04 5.94
N SER A 9 8.55 7.73 5.88
CA SER A 9 9.46 6.73 5.29
C SER A 9 9.37 6.75 3.77
N SER A 10 10.49 6.59 3.07
CA SER A 10 10.56 6.69 1.60
C SER A 10 9.83 5.57 0.86
N VAL A 11 9.94 4.32 1.34
CA VAL A 11 9.24 3.14 0.81
C VAL A 11 8.72 2.30 1.97
N ARG A 12 7.49 1.80 1.84
CA ARG A 12 6.79 1.07 2.91
C ARG A 12 6.13 -0.17 2.34
N GLU A 13 6.43 -1.32 2.93
CA GLU A 13 5.79 -2.58 2.55
C GLU A 13 4.59 -2.84 3.45
N MET A 14 3.44 -3.16 2.85
CA MET A 14 2.22 -3.52 3.56
C MET A 14 1.70 -4.87 3.07
N PRO A 15 1.37 -5.81 3.97
CA PRO A 15 0.93 -7.14 3.57
C PRO A 15 -0.53 -7.14 3.07
N ILE A 16 -0.76 -7.90 2.01
CA ILE A 16 -2.11 -8.24 1.56
C ILE A 16 -2.63 -9.38 2.43
N VAL A 17 -3.45 -9.02 3.41
CA VAL A 17 -4.03 -9.95 4.39
C VAL A 17 -5.21 -10.79 3.86
N GLY A 18 -5.73 -10.46 2.67
CA GLY A 18 -6.84 -11.17 2.04
C GLY A 18 -7.49 -10.36 0.92
N GLY A 19 -8.40 -11.00 0.20
CA GLY A 19 -9.09 -10.44 -0.96
C GLY A 19 -10.39 -11.17 -1.29
N SER A 20 -11.19 -10.56 -2.15
CA SER A 20 -12.51 -11.04 -2.57
C SER A 20 -12.67 -10.99 -4.09
N GLY A 21 -13.72 -11.63 -4.62
CA GLY A 21 -13.95 -11.70 -6.06
C GLY A 21 -12.80 -12.40 -6.79
N VAL A 22 -12.27 -11.76 -7.83
CA VAL A 22 -11.10 -12.25 -8.59
C VAL A 22 -9.87 -12.41 -7.69
N PHE A 23 -9.75 -11.59 -6.64
CA PHE A 23 -8.66 -11.67 -5.67
C PHE A 23 -8.99 -12.58 -4.48
N ARG A 24 -9.97 -13.49 -4.61
CA ARG A 24 -10.28 -14.44 -3.52
C ARG A 24 -9.05 -15.31 -3.23
N PHE A 25 -8.77 -15.49 -1.94
CA PHE A 25 -7.56 -16.14 -1.42
C PHE A 25 -6.24 -15.45 -1.80
N SER A 26 -6.27 -14.13 -2.08
CA SER A 26 -5.07 -13.38 -2.42
C SER A 26 -4.05 -13.35 -1.29
N ARG A 27 -2.77 -13.47 -1.64
CA ARG A 27 -1.62 -13.17 -0.79
C ARG A 27 -0.59 -12.35 -1.55
N GLY A 28 0.19 -11.55 -0.84
CA GLY A 28 1.23 -10.72 -1.45
C GLY A 28 1.53 -9.49 -0.61
N TYR A 29 2.12 -8.49 -1.25
CA TYR A 29 2.55 -7.25 -0.61
C TYR A 29 2.34 -6.05 -1.52
N ALA A 30 2.18 -4.89 -0.91
CA ALA A 30 2.12 -3.60 -1.59
C ALA A 30 3.29 -2.73 -1.12
N LEU A 31 3.95 -2.07 -2.06
CA LEU A 31 4.97 -1.05 -1.78
C LEU A 31 4.35 0.33 -1.97
N ALA A 32 4.25 1.10 -0.89
CA ALA A 32 3.81 2.49 -0.90
C ALA A 32 5.02 3.43 -0.94
N ARG A 33 4.97 4.42 -1.83
CA ARG A 33 6.00 5.46 -1.99
C ARG A 33 5.34 6.83 -1.95
N THR A 34 5.78 7.70 -1.05
CA THR A 34 5.28 9.08 -1.00
C THR A 34 6.02 9.93 -2.02
N TYR A 35 5.31 10.49 -3.00
CA TYR A 35 5.89 11.40 -4.00
C TYR A 35 5.84 12.86 -3.54
N SER A 36 4.74 13.25 -2.92
CA SER A 36 4.58 14.58 -2.31
C SER A 36 3.72 14.51 -1.06
N PHE A 37 4.04 15.36 -0.11
CA PHE A 37 3.24 15.57 1.09
C PHE A 37 3.26 17.05 1.44
N ASP A 38 2.09 17.69 1.38
CA ASP A 38 1.89 19.06 1.82
C ASP A 38 1.50 19.06 3.30
N LEU A 39 2.37 19.60 4.14
CA LEU A 39 2.17 19.68 5.59
C LEU A 39 1.08 20.69 6.00
N VAL A 40 0.73 21.65 5.14
CA VAL A 40 -0.26 22.70 5.45
C VAL A 40 -1.66 22.18 5.16
N SER A 41 -1.88 21.60 3.98
CA SER A 41 -3.17 21.01 3.61
C SER A 41 -3.33 19.55 4.06
N LEU A 42 -2.24 18.93 4.52
CA LEU A 42 -2.14 17.49 4.86
C LEU A 42 -2.43 16.56 3.67
N ASN A 43 -2.30 17.06 2.44
CA ASN A 43 -2.50 16.27 1.23
C ASN A 43 -1.24 15.49 0.86
N ALA A 44 -1.42 14.24 0.44
CA ALA A 44 -0.35 13.36 0.02
C ALA A 44 -0.63 12.76 -1.36
N ILE A 45 0.41 12.66 -2.20
CA ILE A 45 0.39 11.80 -3.39
C ILE A 45 1.27 10.59 -3.09
N VAL A 46 0.64 9.41 -3.03
CA VAL A 46 1.31 8.15 -2.71
C VAL A 46 1.11 7.16 -3.86
N GLY A 47 2.22 6.68 -4.42
CA GLY A 47 2.21 5.60 -5.40
C GLY A 47 2.18 4.24 -4.72
N TYR A 48 1.44 3.29 -5.31
CA TYR A 48 1.34 1.92 -4.83
C TYR A 48 1.73 0.94 -5.94
N ASP A 49 2.79 0.18 -5.71
CA ASP A 49 3.13 -1.00 -6.50
C ASP A 49 2.57 -2.23 -5.77
N VAL A 50 1.57 -2.91 -6.33
CA VAL A 50 0.87 -4.01 -5.66
C VAL A 50 1.16 -5.34 -6.35
N PHE A 51 1.73 -6.28 -5.60
CA PHE A 51 2.06 -7.62 -6.09
C PHE A 51 1.12 -8.64 -5.46
N VAL A 52 0.28 -9.26 -6.28
CA VAL A 52 -0.80 -10.16 -5.83
C VAL A 52 -0.66 -11.53 -6.47
N LEU A 53 -0.68 -12.57 -5.63
CA LEU A 53 -0.91 -13.95 -6.04
C LEU A 53 -2.35 -14.32 -5.66
N HIS A 54 -3.15 -14.75 -6.62
CA HIS A 54 -4.52 -15.23 -6.41
C HIS A 54 -4.86 -16.35 -7.43
N TYR A 55 -6.05 -16.95 -7.29
CA TYR A 55 -6.55 -18.03 -8.14
C TYR A 55 -7.56 -17.53 -9.18
#